data_AF-A0A6H2EMY7-F1
#
_entry.id   AF-A0A6H2EMY7-F1
#
_cell.length_a   1.000
_cell.length_b   1.000
_cell.length_c   1.000
_cell.angle_alpha   90.00
_cell.angle_beta   90.00
_cell.angle_gamma   90.00
#
_symmetry.space_group_name_H-M   'P 1'
#
loop_
_entity.id
_entity.type
_entity.pdbx_description
1 polymer ?
#
loop_
_entity_poly.entity_id
_entity_poly.type
_entity_poly.pdbx_seq_one_letter_code
_entity_poly.pdbx_strand_id
1 'polypeptide(L)'
;MTVTGTTQEWELWDAQELASLLEGLTIPSPAERAEIQPGDIVKLVFGLVNPEGEVTAERMWVIVDTVDTAGFVGTLDTDPEYIASLEAGDEIRFTANHIIEIFDEEAYQAGNGGCGGNCNCSCGKE
;
A
#
# COMPACT_ATOMS: atom_id res chain seq x y z
N MET A 1 -20.27 32.51 10.23
CA MET A 1 -20.53 31.07 10.17
C MET A 1 -19.18 30.40 10.39
N THR A 2 -18.95 29.87 11.57
CA THR A 2 -17.71 29.16 11.90
C THR A 2 -17.71 27.84 11.15
N VAL A 3 -16.85 27.74 10.14
CA VAL A 3 -16.55 26.47 9.49
C VAL A 3 -15.86 25.65 10.58
N THR A 4 -16.54 24.62 11.07
CA THR A 4 -15.93 23.59 11.91
C THR A 4 -14.90 22.89 11.04
N GLY A 5 -13.65 23.35 11.11
CA GLY A 5 -12.54 22.73 10.40
C GLY A 5 -12.34 21.33 10.98
N THR A 6 -12.71 20.32 10.22
CA THR A 6 -12.20 18.97 10.42
C THR A 6 -10.69 19.07 10.28
N THR A 7 -9.96 18.92 11.37
CA THR A 7 -8.49 18.81 11.33
C THR A 7 -8.18 17.53 10.58
N GLN A 8 -7.74 17.66 9.33
CA GLN A 8 -7.27 16.53 8.54
C GLN A 8 -6.00 15.98 9.23
N GLU A 9 -6.07 14.73 9.69
CA GLU A 9 -4.99 14.07 10.45
C GLU A 9 -3.90 13.52 9.52
N TRP A 10 -4.30 13.12 8.32
CA TRP A 10 -3.44 12.46 7.35
C TRP A 10 -3.70 12.92 5.91
N GLU A 11 -2.70 12.72 5.05
CA GLU A 11 -2.76 12.94 3.60
C GLU A 11 -2.04 11.80 2.85
N LEU A 12 -2.39 11.57 1.59
CA LEU A 12 -1.65 10.64 0.74
C LEU A 12 -0.47 11.34 0.10
N TRP A 13 0.72 10.74 0.23
CA TRP A 13 1.93 11.26 -0.40
C TRP A 13 2.10 10.74 -1.84
N ASP A 14 2.73 11.57 -2.67
CA ASP A 14 3.07 11.22 -4.04
C ASP A 14 4.26 10.25 -4.06
N ALA A 15 4.09 9.11 -4.73
CA ALA A 15 5.08 8.06 -4.81
C ALA A 15 6.35 8.50 -5.58
N GLN A 16 6.19 9.36 -6.59
CA GLN A 16 7.30 9.86 -7.40
C GLN A 16 8.16 10.88 -6.63
N GLU A 17 7.53 11.77 -5.87
CA GLU A 17 8.23 12.65 -4.95
C GLU A 17 8.99 11.86 -3.89
N LEU A 18 8.34 10.85 -3.28
CA LEU A 18 9.00 9.98 -2.30
C LEU A 18 10.19 9.22 -2.89
N ALA A 19 10.06 8.65 -4.08
CA ALA A 19 11.16 7.94 -4.74
C ALA A 19 12.33 8.88 -5.10
N SER A 20 12.06 10.16 -5.31
CA SER A 20 13.08 11.18 -5.58
C SER A 20 13.83 11.61 -4.30
N LEU A 21 13.18 11.51 -3.14
CA LEU A 21 13.72 11.90 -1.84
C LEU A 21 14.39 10.74 -1.09
N LEU A 22 13.88 9.52 -1.25
CA LEU A 22 14.32 8.34 -0.52
C LEU A 22 15.18 7.44 -1.39
N GLU A 23 16.48 7.39 -1.08
CA GLU A 23 17.39 6.46 -1.72
C GLU A 23 16.94 5.01 -1.50
N GLY A 24 16.79 4.26 -2.59
CA GLY A 24 16.40 2.84 -2.55
C GLY A 24 14.89 2.57 -2.63
N LEU A 25 14.03 3.60 -2.60
CA LEU A 25 12.61 3.41 -2.86
C LEU A 25 12.38 3.23 -4.37
N THR A 26 12.11 2.00 -4.79
CA THR A 26 11.67 1.69 -6.15
C THR A 26 10.15 1.62 -6.17
N ILE A 27 9.54 2.36 -7.09
CA ILE A 27 8.08 2.42 -7.25
C ILE A 27 7.68 1.80 -8.60
N PRO A 28 6.47 1.24 -8.71
CA PRO A 28 5.96 0.69 -9.96
C PRO A 28 5.97 1.73 -11.08
N SER A 29 6.22 1.30 -12.31
CA SER A 29 6.19 2.15 -13.49
C SER A 29 4.77 2.65 -13.79
N PRO A 30 4.61 3.75 -14.56
CA PRO A 30 3.28 4.24 -14.95
C PRO A 30 2.44 3.20 -15.71
N ALA A 31 3.09 2.29 -16.45
CA ALA A 31 2.41 1.22 -17.17
C ALA A 31 1.81 0.19 -16.21
N GLU A 32 2.61 -0.30 -15.25
CA GLU A 32 2.15 -1.25 -14.22
C GLU A 32 0.99 -0.67 -13.41
N ARG A 33 1.06 0.62 -13.05
CA ARG A 33 -0.02 1.29 -12.32
C ARG A 33 -1.29 1.48 -13.13
N ALA A 34 -1.18 1.55 -14.46
CA ALA A 34 -2.33 1.67 -15.35
C ALA A 34 -3.03 0.31 -15.58
N GLU A 35 -2.36 -0.79 -15.27
CA GLU A 35 -2.89 -2.15 -15.41
C GLU A 35 -3.64 -2.66 -14.17
N ILE A 36 -3.67 -1.86 -13.09
CA ILE A 36 -4.34 -2.18 -11.83
C ILE A 36 -5.85 -2.39 -12.04
N GLN A 37 -6.37 -3.43 -11.42
CA GLN A 37 -7.75 -3.88 -11.50
C GLN A 37 -8.36 -4.07 -10.11
N PRO A 38 -9.70 -4.10 -10.02
CA PRO A 38 -10.39 -4.52 -8.81
C PRO A 38 -9.89 -5.89 -8.33
N GLY A 39 -9.53 -5.99 -7.05
CA GLY A 39 -8.95 -7.17 -6.41
C GLY A 39 -7.43 -7.09 -6.20
N ASP A 40 -6.73 -6.19 -6.91
CA ASP A 40 -5.31 -5.97 -6.68
C ASP A 40 -5.07 -5.30 -5.31
N ILE A 41 -3.94 -5.60 -4.70
CA ILE A 41 -3.55 -5.01 -3.41
C ILE A 41 -2.38 -4.06 -3.66
N VAL A 42 -2.54 -2.82 -3.24
CA VAL A 42 -1.55 -1.76 -3.45
C VAL A 42 -1.13 -1.16 -2.14
N LYS A 43 0.09 -0.64 -2.08
CA LYS A 43 0.61 0.03 -0.89
C LYS A 43 0.67 1.52 -1.12
N LEU A 44 0.16 2.27 -0.15
CA LEU A 44 0.13 3.72 -0.15
C LEU A 44 0.92 4.24 1.06
N VAL A 45 1.24 5.54 1.02
CA VAL A 45 1.87 6.24 2.15
C VAL A 45 0.94 7.31 2.66
N PHE A 46 0.55 7.17 3.93
CA PHE A 46 -0.32 8.08 4.65
C PHE A 46 0.54 8.96 5.55
N GLY A 47 0.81 10.19 5.09
CA GLY A 47 1.58 11.19 5.82
C GLY A 47 0.76 11.81 6.93
N LEU A 48 1.34 11.92 8.12
CA LEU A 48 0.75 12.64 9.25
C LEU A 48 0.88 14.15 8.99
N VAL A 49 -0.22 14.88 9.10
CA VAL A 49 -0.23 16.33 8.84
C VAL A 49 0.49 17.11 9.95
N ASN A 50 0.38 16.65 11.20
CA ASN A 50 1.05 17.23 12.37
C ASN A 50 1.67 16.13 13.23
N PRO A 51 2.81 15.54 12.81
CA PRO A 51 3.45 14.48 13.58
C PRO A 51 4.03 15.05 14.88
N GLU A 52 3.67 14.45 16.02
CA GLU A 52 4.20 14.82 17.34
C GLU A 52 5.48 14.04 17.72
N GLY A 53 5.99 13.20 16.81
CA GLY A 53 7.15 12.33 17.04
C GLY A 53 8.03 12.13 15.80
N GLU A 54 8.89 11.10 15.83
CA GLU A 54 9.80 10.77 14.73
C GLU A 54 9.10 10.11 13.54
N VAL A 55 7.92 9.51 13.78
CA VAL A 55 7.08 8.94 12.74
C VAL A 55 6.34 10.05 12.03
N THR A 56 6.55 10.17 10.72
CA THR A 56 5.92 11.19 9.88
C THR A 56 4.91 10.62 8.89
N ALA A 57 4.87 9.30 8.71
CA ALA A 57 3.95 8.61 7.83
C ALA A 57 3.84 7.12 8.15
N GLU A 58 2.73 6.52 7.72
CA GLU A 58 2.49 5.08 7.77
C GLU A 58 2.35 4.51 6.35
N ARG A 59 2.79 3.27 6.14
CA ARG A 59 2.67 2.57 4.86
C ARG A 59 1.67 1.45 5.00
N MET A 60 0.55 1.53 4.29
CA MET A 60 -0.57 0.60 4.48
C MET A 60 -1.00 -0.01 3.16
N TRP A 61 -1.46 -1.26 3.23
CA TRP A 61 -2.04 -1.97 2.10
C TRP A 61 -3.52 -1.62 1.94
N VAL A 62 -3.93 -1.49 0.69
CA VAL A 62 -5.29 -1.17 0.28
C VAL A 62 -5.69 -2.15 -0.83
N ILE A 63 -6.83 -2.81 -0.65
CA ILE A 63 -7.44 -3.67 -1.67
C ILE A 63 -8.23 -2.77 -2.62
N VAL A 64 -7.93 -2.81 -3.91
CA VAL A 64 -8.65 -2.01 -4.92
C VAL A 64 -10.04 -2.60 -5.12
N ASP A 65 -11.09 -1.82 -4.87
CA ASP A 65 -12.48 -2.23 -5.06
C ASP A 65 -13.02 -1.80 -6.42
N THR A 66 -12.66 -0.58 -6.85
CA THR A 66 -13.11 -0.02 -8.12
C THR A 66 -12.04 0.84 -8.78
N VAL A 67 -12.09 0.88 -10.11
CA VAL A 67 -11.23 1.71 -10.96
C VAL A 67 -12.13 2.54 -11.87
N ASP A 68 -11.96 3.86 -11.86
CA ASP A 68 -12.70 4.77 -12.72
C ASP A 68 -11.83 5.91 -13.25
N THR A 69 -12.41 6.80 -14.06
CA THR A 69 -11.67 7.91 -14.69
C THR A 69 -11.06 8.91 -13.70
N ALA A 70 -11.56 8.97 -12.47
CA ALA A 70 -11.06 9.82 -11.39
C ALA A 70 -9.93 9.15 -10.58
N GLY A 71 -9.72 7.83 -10.73
CA GLY A 71 -8.69 7.08 -10.02
C GLY A 71 -9.20 5.76 -9.47
N PHE A 72 -8.89 5.50 -8.21
CA PHE A 72 -9.15 4.25 -7.51
C PHE A 72 -9.95 4.50 -6.23
N VAL A 73 -10.82 3.54 -5.93
CA VAL A 73 -11.40 3.39 -4.59
C VAL A 73 -10.99 2.03 -4.09
N GLY A 74 -10.49 1.97 -2.86
CA GLY A 74 -10.12 0.71 -2.23
C GLY A 74 -10.38 0.69 -0.74
N THR A 75 -10.31 -0.50 -0.16
CA THR A 75 -10.54 -0.76 1.25
C THR A 75 -9.19 -0.97 1.95
N LEU A 76 -8.97 -0.25 3.05
CA LEU A 76 -7.76 -0.39 3.86
C LEU A 76 -7.70 -1.79 4.48
N ASP A 77 -6.57 -2.49 4.31
CA ASP A 77 -6.37 -3.87 4.82
C ASP A 77 -5.53 -3.91 6.10
N THR A 78 -4.91 -2.79 6.47
CA THR A 78 -3.99 -2.68 7.61
C THR A 78 -4.50 -1.64 8.60
N ASP A 79 -4.51 -1.97 9.89
CA ASP A 79 -4.80 -0.98 10.94
C ASP A 79 -3.63 0.00 11.12
N PRO A 80 -3.88 1.31 11.11
CA PRO A 80 -2.86 2.32 11.43
C PRO A 80 -2.49 2.30 12.92
N GLU A 81 -1.25 2.68 13.22
CA GLU A 81 -0.73 2.83 14.57
C GLU A 81 -0.78 4.28 15.06
N TYR A 82 -0.64 5.26 14.16
CA TYR A 82 -0.50 6.68 14.48
C TYR A 82 -1.64 7.55 13.96
N ILE A 83 -2.48 7.03 13.06
CA ILE A 83 -3.67 7.68 12.52
C ILE A 83 -4.91 7.15 13.27
N ALA A 84 -5.47 7.93 14.18
CA ALA A 84 -6.63 7.54 14.98
C ALA A 84 -7.97 7.64 14.23
N SER A 85 -7.98 8.35 13.09
CA SER A 85 -9.17 8.57 12.27
C SER A 85 -9.40 7.52 11.17
N LEU A 86 -8.54 6.49 11.09
CA LEU A 86 -8.65 5.39 10.14
C LEU A 86 -8.62 4.04 10.88
N GLU A 87 -9.30 3.05 10.31
CA GLU A 87 -9.21 1.64 10.72
C GLU A 87 -9.26 0.71 9.50
N ALA A 88 -8.82 -0.54 9.65
CA ALA A 88 -8.97 -1.53 8.60
C ALA A 88 -10.45 -1.68 8.22
N GLY A 89 -10.74 -1.70 6.91
CA GLY A 89 -12.09 -1.67 6.37
C GLY A 89 -12.55 -0.29 5.89
N ASP A 90 -11.81 0.79 6.17
CA ASP A 90 -12.16 2.12 5.67
C ASP A 90 -11.94 2.27 4.16
N GLU A 91 -12.82 3.06 3.54
CA GLU A 91 -12.76 3.39 2.12
C GLU A 91 -11.74 4.52 1.86
N ILE A 92 -10.76 4.24 1.02
CA ILE A 92 -9.71 5.18 0.61
C ILE A 92 -9.86 5.50 -0.87
N ARG A 93 -9.88 6.81 -1.19
CA ARG A 93 -9.83 7.32 -2.57
C ARG A 93 -8.43 7.79 -2.91
N PHE A 94 -7.88 7.30 -4.02
CA PHE A 94 -6.51 7.61 -4.43
C PHE A 94 -6.32 7.57 -5.94
N THR A 95 -5.13 7.97 -6.42
CA THR A 95 -4.77 7.92 -7.84
C THR A 95 -3.51 7.07 -8.01
N ALA A 96 -3.16 6.76 -9.27
CA ALA A 96 -1.95 6.01 -9.58
C ALA A 96 -0.68 6.67 -9.01
N ASN A 97 -0.68 7.98 -8.83
CA ASN A 97 0.49 8.70 -8.31
C ASN A 97 0.79 8.37 -6.84
N HIS A 98 -0.18 7.89 -6.07
CA HIS A 98 0.02 7.56 -4.64
C HIS A 98 0.58 6.14 -4.43
N ILE A 99 0.64 5.32 -5.48
CA ILE A 99 0.98 3.88 -5.37
C ILE A 99 2.50 3.70 -5.31
N ILE A 100 2.99 3.22 -4.17
CA ILE A 100 4.42 2.95 -3.96
C ILE A 100 4.80 1.50 -4.19
N GLU A 101 3.84 0.57 -4.13
CA GLU A 101 4.07 -0.87 -4.28
C GLU A 101 2.77 -1.55 -4.76
N ILE A 102 2.90 -2.59 -5.59
CA ILE A 102 1.80 -3.47 -5.99
C ILE A 102 2.14 -4.85 -5.43
N PHE A 103 1.19 -5.50 -4.76
CA PHE A 103 1.41 -6.81 -4.18
C PHE A 103 1.60 -7.85 -5.28
N ASP A 104 2.66 -8.64 -5.14
CA ASP A 104 2.97 -9.75 -6.04
C ASP A 104 3.08 -11.03 -5.21
N GLU A 105 2.10 -11.92 -5.39
CA GLU A 105 2.05 -13.19 -4.66
C GLU A 105 3.25 -14.08 -5.00
N GLU A 106 3.68 -14.13 -6.27
CA GLU A 106 4.81 -14.97 -6.69
C GLU A 106 6.12 -14.51 -6.05
N ALA A 107 6.35 -13.20 -6.00
CA ALA A 107 7.49 -12.59 -5.33
C ALA A 107 7.45 -12.83 -3.81
N TYR A 108 6.27 -12.74 -3.20
CA TYR A 108 6.09 -13.05 -1.78
C TYR A 108 6.42 -14.53 -1.48
N GLN A 109 5.92 -15.46 -2.29
CA GLN A 109 6.19 -16.89 -2.12
C GLN A 109 7.66 -17.26 -2.45
N ALA A 110 8.25 -16.62 -3.46
CA ALA A 110 9.65 -16.82 -3.84
C ALA A 110 10.62 -16.32 -2.77
N GLY A 111 10.31 -15.21 -2.11
CA GLY A 111 11.09 -14.65 -1.01
C GLY A 111 10.99 -15.46 0.29
N ASN A 112 9.89 -16.20 0.49
CA ASN A 112 9.63 -16.95 1.72
C ASN A 112 10.04 -18.43 1.67
N GLY A 113 10.89 -18.83 0.71
CA GLY A 113 11.51 -20.15 0.68
C GLY A 113 10.47 -21.28 0.66
N GLY A 114 9.72 -21.40 -0.44
CA GLY A 114 8.81 -22.51 -0.66
C GLY A 114 9.49 -23.86 -0.38
N CYS A 115 9.13 -24.49 0.75
CA CYS A 115 9.09 -25.95 0.81
C CYS A 115 7.90 -26.38 -0.06
N GLY A 116 8.14 -26.37 -1.37
CA GLY A 116 7.16 -26.69 -2.40
C GLY A 116 6.49 -28.04 -2.17
N GLY A 117 5.24 -28.11 -2.61
CA GLY A 117 4.33 -29.21 -2.40
C GLY A 117 4.93 -30.61 -2.58
N ASN A 118 4.42 -31.53 -1.75
CA ASN A 118 4.52 -32.98 -1.88
C ASN A 118 5.87 -33.50 -2.39
N CYS A 119 6.95 -33.13 -1.70
CA CYS A 119 8.19 -33.88 -1.79
C CYS A 119 7.94 -35.26 -1.20
N ASN A 120 7.67 -36.26 -2.04
CA ASN A 120 7.84 -37.67 -1.71
C ASN A 120 9.34 -37.90 -1.50
N CYS A 121 9.85 -37.48 -0.33
CA CYS A 121 11.20 -37.71 0.13
C CYS A 121 11.39 -39.21 0.35
N SER A 122 11.62 -39.92 -0.76
CA SER A 122 12.29 -41.22 -0.74
C SER A 122 13.73 -40.94 -0.37
N CYS A 123 13.98 -40.83 0.94
CA CYS A 123 15.31 -40.91 1.54
C CYS A 123 15.93 -42.25 1.15
N GLY A 124 16.59 -42.28 -0.02
CA GLY A 124 17.54 -43.32 -0.40
C GLY A 124 18.90 -42.95 0.17
N LYS A 125 19.25 -43.56 1.30
CA LYS A 125 20.63 -43.60 1.79
C LYS A 125 21.39 -44.62 0.94
N GLU A 126 22.48 -44.19 0.34
CA GLU A 126 23.61 -45.05 -0.06
C GLU A 126 24.91 -44.37 0.39
#